data_AF-K1SUB6-F1
#
_entry.id   AF-K1SUB6-F1
#
_cell.length_a   1.000
_cell.length_b   1.000
_cell.length_c   1.000
_cell.angle_alpha   90.00
_cell.angle_beta   90.00
_cell.angle_gamma   90.00
#
_symmetry.space_group_name_H-M   'P 1'
#
loop_
_entity.id
_entity.type
_entity.pdbx_description
1 polymer ?
#
loop_
_entity_poly.entity_id
_entity_poly.type
_entity_poly.pdbx_seq_one_letter_code
_entity_poly.pdbx_strand_id
1 'polypeptide(L)'
;MKRIYNILFTLIAILSFTSCSNDIDEVFDKPSAERVNDAIAEYKTVLTSAENGWLMKYYPKANTKYGGYNLLLKFGTDGNVTAMSDALGADTKATSHY
;
A
#
# COMPACT_ATOMS: atom_id res chain seq x y z
N MET A 1 -29.57 46.98 -29.51
CA MET A 1 -28.25 46.37 -29.21
C MET A 1 -28.14 45.86 -27.77
N LYS A 2 -28.41 46.66 -26.71
CA LYS A 2 -28.31 46.22 -25.29
C LYS A 2 -29.11 44.95 -24.92
N ARG A 3 -30.31 44.77 -25.48
CA ARG A 3 -31.16 43.58 -25.21
C ARG A 3 -30.59 42.29 -25.80
N ILE A 4 -29.94 42.36 -26.96
CA ILE A 4 -29.28 41.21 -27.60
C ILE A 4 -28.04 40.80 -26.80
N TYR A 5 -27.25 41.76 -26.32
CA TYR A 5 -26.11 41.47 -25.44
C TYR A 5 -26.55 40.82 -24.12
N ASN A 6 -27.65 41.27 -23.51
CA ASN A 6 -28.19 40.63 -22.31
C ASN A 6 -28.63 39.18 -22.58
N ILE A 7 -29.31 38.93 -23.70
CA ILE A 7 -29.73 37.57 -24.09
C ILE A 7 -28.52 36.66 -24.32
N LEU A 8 -27.49 37.16 -25.02
CA LEU A 8 -26.23 36.41 -25.22
C LEU A 8 -25.53 36.11 -23.91
N PHE A 9 -25.48 37.07 -22.98
CA PHE A 9 -24.85 36.88 -21.68
C PHE A 9 -25.59 35.84 -20.83
N THR A 10 -26.92 35.85 -20.87
CA THR A 10 -27.75 34.83 -20.20
C THR A 10 -27.54 33.44 -20.83
N LEU A 11 -27.42 33.35 -22.15
CA LEU A 11 -27.18 32.08 -22.85
C LEU A 11 -25.81 31.47 -22.48
N ILE A 12 -24.77 32.30 -22.43
CA ILE A 12 -23.42 31.89 -22.03
C ILE A 12 -23.40 31.44 -20.57
N ALA A 13 -24.10 32.15 -19.67
CA ALA A 13 -24.21 31.77 -18.27
C ALA A 13 -24.86 30.37 -18.12
N ILE A 14 -25.95 30.08 -18.84
CA ILE A 14 -26.63 28.78 -18.80
C ILE A 14 -25.74 27.65 -19.33
N LEU A 15 -25.03 27.88 -20.44
CA LEU A 15 -24.11 26.89 -21.00
C LEU A 15 -22.93 26.56 -20.06
N SER A 16 -22.50 27.53 -19.26
CA SER A 16 -21.39 27.37 -18.31
C SER A 16 -21.71 26.36 -17.19
N PHE A 17 -22.98 26.21 -16.81
CA PHE A 17 -23.42 25.26 -15.77
C PHE A 17 -23.46 23.80 -16.24
N THR A 18 -23.39 23.54 -17.55
CA THR A 18 -23.44 22.18 -18.11
C THR A 18 -22.09 21.48 -18.17
N SER A 19 -21.00 22.18 -17.83
CA SER A 19 -19.62 21.66 -17.94
C SER A 19 -19.21 20.71 -16.79
N CYS A 20 -20.03 20.56 -15.75
CA CYS A 20 -19.73 19.67 -14.63
C CYS A 20 -20.13 18.23 -14.97
N SER A 21 -19.34 17.59 -15.84
CA SER A 21 -19.33 16.14 -15.99
C SER A 21 -18.71 15.53 -14.74
N ASN A 22 -19.52 14.85 -13.92
CA ASN A 22 -19.03 14.05 -12.80
C ASN A 22 -18.67 12.62 -13.24
N ASP A 23 -18.38 12.43 -14.53
CA ASP A 23 -17.86 11.17 -15.05
C ASP A 23 -16.42 11.00 -14.56
N ILE A 24 -16.31 10.56 -13.31
CA ILE A 24 -15.06 10.05 -12.74
C ILE A 24 -15.03 8.59 -13.18
N ASP A 25 -14.16 8.28 -14.14
CA ASP A 25 -13.87 6.89 -14.47
C ASP A 25 -13.37 6.19 -13.21
N GLU A 26 -14.11 5.19 -12.73
CA GLU A 26 -13.70 4.39 -11.59
C GLU A 26 -12.45 3.59 -11.99
N VAL A 27 -11.27 4.06 -11.54
CA VAL A 27 -9.99 3.37 -11.78
C VAL A 27 -9.94 2.01 -11.08
N PHE A 28 -10.78 1.81 -10.05
CA PHE A 28 -10.80 0.60 -9.23
C PHE A 28 -12.23 0.13 -8.98
N ASP A 29 -12.43 -1.18 -9.04
CA ASP A 29 -13.74 -1.82 -8.86
C ASP A 29 -14.28 -1.75 -7.41
N LYS A 30 -13.45 -1.32 -6.46
CA LYS A 30 -13.77 -1.27 -5.03
C LYS A 30 -13.35 0.05 -4.39
N PRO A 31 -14.08 0.52 -3.35
CA PRO A 31 -13.66 1.64 -2.54
C PRO A 31 -12.26 1.43 -1.91
N SER A 32 -11.52 2.51 -1.73
CA SER A 32 -10.16 2.46 -1.17
C SER A 32 -10.08 1.75 0.19
N ALA A 33 -11.09 1.92 1.04
CA ALA A 33 -11.14 1.27 2.34
C ALA A 33 -11.24 -0.26 2.24
N GLU A 34 -12.05 -0.78 1.32
CA GLU A 34 -12.17 -2.23 1.11
C GLU A 34 -10.85 -2.82 0.58
N ARG A 35 -10.22 -2.15 -0.38
CA ARG A 35 -8.94 -2.61 -0.96
C ARG A 35 -7.82 -2.69 0.08
N VAL A 36 -7.77 -1.75 1.02
CA VAL A 36 -6.80 -1.77 2.12
C VAL A 36 -7.07 -2.96 3.05
N ASN A 37 -8.33 -3.20 3.41
CA ASN A 37 -8.70 -4.33 4.26
C ASN A 37 -8.39 -5.67 3.59
N ASP A 38 -8.70 -5.81 2.30
CA ASP A 38 -8.39 -7.00 1.50
C ASP A 38 -6.87 -7.26 1.48
N ALA A 39 -6.07 -6.22 1.21
CA ALA A 39 -4.61 -6.34 1.20
C ALA A 39 -4.04 -6.73 2.58
N ILE A 40 -4.54 -6.15 3.66
CA ILE A 40 -4.13 -6.52 5.02
C ILE A 40 -4.44 -8.00 5.31
N ALA A 41 -5.63 -8.47 4.92
CA ALA A 41 -6.03 -9.86 5.10
C ALA A 41 -5.16 -10.82 4.29
N GLU A 42 -4.87 -10.47 3.04
CA GLU A 42 -3.96 -11.22 2.16
C GLU A 42 -2.56 -11.30 2.78
N TYR A 43 -1.99 -10.18 3.20
CA TYR A 43 -0.63 -10.14 3.75
C TYR A 43 -0.51 -10.93 5.04
N LYS A 44 -1.49 -10.84 5.95
CA LYS A 44 -1.50 -11.66 7.17
C LYS A 44 -1.51 -13.15 6.84
N THR A 45 -2.29 -13.55 5.83
CA THR A 45 -2.36 -14.94 5.38
C THR A 45 -1.00 -15.39 4.82
N VAL A 46 -0.41 -14.62 3.91
CA VAL A 46 0.89 -14.96 3.30
C VAL A 46 1.97 -15.03 4.36
N LEU A 47 2.11 -14.01 5.20
CA LEU A 47 3.18 -13.93 6.21
C LEU A 47 3.13 -15.06 7.23
N THR A 48 1.92 -15.47 7.65
CA THR A 48 1.73 -16.54 8.63
C THR A 48 1.69 -17.95 8.02
N SER A 49 1.57 -18.09 6.70
CA SER A 49 1.52 -19.40 6.01
C SER A 49 2.81 -20.23 6.13
N ALA A 50 3.95 -19.59 6.38
CA ALA A 50 5.22 -20.28 6.56
C ALA A 50 5.35 -20.84 7.98
N GLU A 51 5.17 -22.16 8.13
CA GLU A 51 5.22 -22.85 9.43
C GLU A 51 6.53 -22.56 10.19
N ASN A 52 7.67 -22.59 9.50
CA ASN A 52 8.99 -22.32 10.09
C ASN A 52 9.46 -20.86 9.95
N GLY A 53 8.58 -19.97 9.46
CA GLY A 53 8.92 -18.58 9.16
C GLY A 53 9.70 -18.42 7.86
N TRP A 54 10.25 -17.23 7.66
CA TRP A 54 10.89 -16.77 6.43
C TRP A 54 12.38 -16.53 6.65
N LEU A 55 13.18 -16.92 5.65
CA LEU A 55 14.59 -16.55 5.55
C LEU A 55 14.72 -15.34 4.64
N MET A 56 15.10 -14.19 5.20
CA MET A 56 15.43 -12.99 4.46
C MET A 56 16.95 -12.83 4.37
N LYS A 57 17.48 -12.80 3.15
CA LYS A 57 18.91 -12.57 2.91
C LYS A 57 19.16 -11.09 2.63
N TYR A 58 19.73 -10.39 3.61
CA TYR A 58 19.98 -8.96 3.51
C TYR A 58 21.42 -8.70 3.05
N TYR A 59 21.57 -8.16 1.84
CA TYR A 59 22.86 -7.76 1.27
C TYR A 59 22.86 -6.25 1.01
N PRO A 60 23.75 -5.46 1.66
CA PRO A 60 23.85 -4.01 1.44
C PRO A 60 24.20 -3.60 0.00
N LYS A 61 24.71 -4.54 -0.82
CA LYS A 61 24.98 -4.34 -2.24
C LYS A 61 24.74 -5.63 -3.02
N ALA A 62 24.14 -5.52 -4.20
CA ALA A 62 23.78 -6.67 -5.05
C ALA A 62 24.97 -7.58 -5.41
N ASN A 63 26.18 -7.02 -5.56
CA ASN A 63 27.39 -7.80 -5.83
C ASN A 63 28.05 -8.40 -4.58
N THR A 64 27.33 -8.39 -3.45
CA THR A 64 27.75 -8.95 -2.15
C THR A 64 29.11 -8.44 -1.65
N LYS A 65 29.59 -7.28 -2.14
CA LYS A 65 30.93 -6.74 -1.83
C LYS A 65 31.20 -6.60 -0.34
N TYR A 66 30.15 -6.36 0.44
CA TYR A 66 30.24 -6.13 1.88
C TYR A 66 29.72 -7.33 2.70
N GLY A 67 29.50 -8.48 2.06
CA GLY A 67 28.78 -9.59 2.67
C GLY A 67 27.30 -9.27 2.88
N GLY A 68 26.65 -10.04 3.74
CA GLY A 68 25.25 -9.87 4.12
C GLY A 68 24.92 -10.72 5.34
N TYR A 69 23.71 -10.54 5.85
CA TYR A 69 23.20 -11.23 7.03
C TYR A 69 21.90 -11.94 6.69
N ASN A 70 21.69 -13.10 7.30
CA ASN A 70 20.42 -13.80 7.24
C ASN A 70 19.55 -13.35 8.41
N LEU A 71 18.36 -12.87 8.09
CA LEU A 71 17.31 -12.57 9.04
C LEU A 71 16.27 -13.67 8.99
N LEU A 72 16.00 -14.28 10.14
CA LEU A 72 14.97 -15.30 10.34
C LEU A 72 13.75 -14.60 10.92
N LEU A 73 12.64 -14.61 10.20
CA LEU A 73 11.42 -13.87 10.54
C LEU A 73 10.26 -14.83 10.76
N LYS A 74 9.69 -14.85 11.97
CA LYS A 74 8.50 -15.64 12.29
C LYS A 74 7.33 -14.71 12.59
N PHE A 75 6.31 -14.74 11.72
CA PHE A 75 5.09 -13.96 11.88
C PHE A 75 4.04 -14.78 12.63
N GLY A 76 3.47 -14.18 13.67
CA GLY A 76 2.40 -14.74 14.48
C GLY A 76 1.03 -14.20 14.11
N THR A 77 -0.02 -14.98 14.37
CA THR A 77 -1.42 -14.57 14.17
C THR A 77 -1.87 -13.48 15.15
N ASP A 78 -1.07 -13.20 16.17
CA ASP A 78 -1.22 -12.12 17.13
C ASP A 78 -0.80 -10.74 16.59
N GLY A 79 -0.33 -10.67 15.34
CA GLY A 79 0.14 -9.43 14.72
C GLY A 79 1.56 -9.04 15.15
N ASN A 80 2.33 -9.98 15.71
CA ASN A 80 3.74 -9.78 16.03
C ASN A 80 4.68 -10.58 15.12
N VAL A 81 5.80 -9.98 14.77
CA VAL A 81 6.93 -10.64 14.10
C VAL A 81 8.08 -10.76 15.08
N THR A 82 8.64 -11.96 15.18
CA THR A 82 9.91 -12.20 15.89
C THR A 82 11.02 -12.37 14.85
N ALA A 83 12.07 -11.56 15.00
CA ALA A 83 13.23 -11.54 14.13
C ALA A 83 14.47 -12.03 14.88
N MET A 84 15.30 -12.80 14.19
CA MET A 84 16.63 -13.24 14.62
C MET A 84 17.63 -13.01 13.49
N SER A 85 18.91 -12.90 13.82
CA SER A 85 19.99 -12.68 12.84
C SER A 85 21.14 -13.64 13.07
N ASP A 86 21.71 -14.18 11.98
CA ASP A 86 22.94 -14.99 12.04
C ASP A 86 24.19 -14.17 12.43
N ALA A 87 24.09 -12.84 12.37
CA ALA A 87 25.13 -11.92 12.80
C ALA A 87 25.24 -11.79 14.34
N LEU A 88 24.22 -12.27 15.06
CA LEU A 88 24.07 -12.12 16.50
C LEU A 88 24.09 -13.50 17.19
N GLY A 89 24.13 -13.52 18.52
CA GLY A 89 24.04 -14.78 19.26
C GLY A 89 22.70 -15.47 19.05
N ALA A 90 22.67 -16.81 19.09
CA ALA A 90 21.48 -17.62 18.80
C ALA A 90 20.26 -17.30 19.68
N ASP A 91 20.47 -16.77 20.89
CA ASP A 91 19.38 -16.37 21.79
C ASP A 91 18.90 -14.92 21.58
N THR A 92 19.55 -14.17 20.69
CA THR A 92 19.22 -12.77 20.42
C THR A 92 18.06 -12.67 19.45
N LYS A 93 16.92 -12.19 19.96
CA LYS A 93 15.69 -11.99 19.19
C LYS A 93 15.08 -10.62 19.50
N ALA A 94 14.40 -10.06 18.52
CA ALA A 94 13.60 -8.85 18.65
C ALA A 94 12.16 -9.14 18.19
N THR A 95 11.17 -8.58 18.89
CA THR A 95 9.76 -8.70 18.51
C THR A 95 9.17 -7.32 18.27
N SER A 96 8.37 -7.19 17.21
CA SER A 96 7.66 -5.96 16.88
C SER A 96 6.29 -6.27 16.27
N HIS A 97 5.43 -5.26 16.23
CA HIS A 97 4.17 -5.33 15.48
C HIS A 97 4.42 -5.21 13.98
N TYR A 98 3.57 -5.85 13.18
CA TYR A 98 3.61 -5.79 11.71
C TYR A 98 2.22 -5.61 11.08
#